data_AF-A0A5S6QX22-F1
#
_entry.id   AF-A0A5S6QX22-F1
#
_cell.length_a   1.000
_cell.length_b   1.000
_cell.length_c   1.000
_cell.angle_alpha   90.00
_cell.angle_beta   90.00
_cell.angle_gamma   90.00
#
_symmetry.space_group_name_H-M   'P 1'
#
loop_
_entity.id
_entity.type
_entity.pdbx_description
1 polymer ?
#
loop_
_entity_poly.entity_id
_entity_poly.type
_entity_poly.pdbx_seq_one_letter_code
_entity_poly.pdbx_strand_id
1 'polypeptide(L)'
;MNAAVVSLVENVVKLLHNFSFDAAKEALDDFRVSSVSLAPADDAVLSLVQCLSLLTSAEKGYASLAFLGPKGFLRKETGTRSVYNLIRADLLKFSGEPIALAMPEVHDRTVVCHLLRQLYAFVSARISLMNCYEKLTSFSTVRAINVEEIAGMVEHCLQHYAGMFHHPLIGPLQMAFTVECEMLLYLLKCQDHLSTVRFTPSLAALREAQYRLNGWTSEAGLVSPSSPIVSWFTFKQSPKQRSLPALLVWFQQFYGLLISKFALYFYDVLSRQTSHKEFQSYMAKLPFNYPLKIASFCRRYDASNFFVVVDATELRHGEWNGYKVPSFEQTTTGLENFPIIYSYPLERPTYLLPSVVMILAENFERLEIQDRIWSSQDPKKEMTFFIARIEKSMFAVLVFKQLRSEKRPFIVQFVNELCCELRCARLFQSLKSGGK
;
A
#
# COMPACT_ATOMS: atom_id res chain seq x y z
N MET A 1 -1.26 33.55 -23.55
CA MET A 1 -1.56 32.16 -23.99
C MET A 1 -2.90 32.16 -24.70
N ASN A 2 -3.04 31.51 -25.85
CA ASN A 2 -4.28 31.46 -26.63
C ASN A 2 -5.37 30.66 -25.86
N ALA A 3 -6.63 31.11 -25.91
CA ALA A 3 -7.77 30.43 -25.28
C ALA A 3 -7.93 28.96 -25.72
N ALA A 4 -7.62 28.64 -26.97
CA ALA A 4 -7.64 27.26 -27.47
C ALA A 4 -6.61 26.37 -26.75
N VAL A 5 -5.41 26.90 -26.47
CA VAL A 5 -4.35 26.18 -25.74
C VAL A 5 -4.73 26.02 -24.26
N VAL A 6 -5.33 27.04 -23.64
CA VAL A 6 -5.84 26.96 -22.26
C VAL A 6 -6.86 25.82 -22.15
N SER A 7 -7.88 25.82 -23.02
CA SER A 7 -8.94 24.82 -23.03
C SER A 7 -8.41 23.40 -23.26
N LEU A 8 -7.42 23.25 -24.16
CA LEU A 8 -6.74 21.98 -24.37
C LEU A 8 -6.08 21.47 -23.09
N VAL A 9 -5.28 22.31 -22.42
CA VAL A 9 -4.55 21.93 -21.20
C VAL A 9 -5.53 21.50 -20.11
N GLU A 10 -6.57 22.30 -19.86
CA GLU A 10 -7.59 21.98 -18.85
C GLU A 10 -8.29 20.65 -19.14
N ASN A 11 -8.69 20.44 -20.39
CA ASN A 11 -9.38 19.21 -20.79
C ASN A 11 -8.47 17.99 -20.64
N VAL A 12 -7.26 18.05 -21.19
CA VAL A 12 -6.30 16.92 -21.13
C VAL A 12 -5.96 16.59 -19.68
N VAL A 13 -5.58 17.57 -18.86
CA VAL A 13 -5.23 17.34 -17.46
C VAL A 13 -6.40 16.74 -16.67
N LYS A 14 -7.63 17.23 -16.90
CA LYS A 14 -8.85 16.65 -16.30
C LYS A 14 -9.07 15.20 -16.73
N LEU A 15 -8.88 14.89 -18.01
CA LEU A 15 -8.99 13.52 -18.52
C LEU A 15 -7.92 12.59 -17.93
N LEU A 16 -6.69 13.08 -17.73
CA LEU A 16 -5.62 12.32 -17.05
C LEU A 16 -5.98 12.03 -15.59
N HIS A 17 -6.47 13.03 -14.86
CA HIS A 17 -6.94 12.87 -13.47
C HIS A 17 -8.06 11.81 -13.36
N ASN A 18 -8.95 11.76 -14.37
CA ASN A 18 -10.05 10.79 -14.46
C ASN A 18 -9.66 9.45 -15.11
N PHE A 19 -8.36 9.17 -15.28
CA PHE A 19 -7.85 7.95 -15.93
C PHE A 19 -8.41 7.70 -17.34
N SER A 20 -8.86 8.75 -18.03
CA SER A 20 -9.49 8.72 -19.36
C SER A 20 -8.44 8.97 -20.44
N PHE A 21 -7.38 8.16 -20.45
CA PHE A 21 -6.18 8.37 -21.26
C PHE A 21 -6.43 8.34 -22.78
N ASP A 22 -7.36 7.50 -23.24
CA ASP A 22 -7.65 7.39 -24.68
C ASP A 22 -8.39 8.64 -25.18
N ALA A 23 -9.32 9.18 -24.39
CA ALA A 23 -9.98 10.46 -24.69
C ALA A 23 -9.01 11.66 -24.61
N ALA A 24 -8.05 11.63 -23.68
CA ALA A 24 -7.01 12.66 -23.61
C ALA A 24 -6.12 12.67 -24.86
N LYS A 25 -5.81 11.48 -25.38
CA LYS A 25 -5.05 11.32 -26.62
C LYS A 25 -5.83 11.83 -27.83
N GLU A 26 -7.11 11.47 -27.95
CA GLU A 26 -8.02 11.94 -29.01
C GLU A 26 -8.10 13.47 -29.02
N ALA A 27 -8.30 14.10 -27.86
CA ALA A 27 -8.34 15.56 -27.74
C ALA A 27 -7.05 16.25 -28.21
N LEU A 28 -5.88 15.63 -27.99
CA LEU A 28 -4.59 16.14 -28.45
C LEU A 28 -4.40 15.97 -29.96
N ASP A 29 -4.87 14.86 -30.52
CA ASP A 29 -4.78 14.58 -31.96
C ASP A 29 -5.74 15.50 -32.74
N ASP A 30 -6.96 15.73 -32.25
CA ASP A 30 -7.91 16.71 -32.80
C ASP A 30 -7.37 18.13 -32.75
N PHE A 31 -6.72 18.50 -31.64
CA PHE A 31 -6.07 19.79 -31.53
C PHE A 31 -4.95 19.93 -32.56
N ARG A 32 -4.11 18.90 -32.75
CA ARG A 32 -3.04 18.93 -33.76
C ARG A 32 -3.59 19.13 -35.17
N VAL A 33 -4.66 18.42 -35.54
CA VAL A 33 -5.28 18.54 -36.88
C VAL A 33 -5.88 19.94 -37.09
N SER A 34 -6.60 20.46 -36.10
CA SER A 34 -7.22 21.80 -36.17
C SER A 34 -6.21 22.95 -36.08
N SER A 35 -5.04 22.72 -35.48
CA SER A 35 -3.98 23.73 -35.32
C SER A 35 -2.93 23.73 -36.42
N VAL A 36 -3.00 22.84 -37.43
CA VAL A 36 -2.13 22.87 -38.63
C VAL A 36 -2.23 24.21 -39.38
N SER A 37 -3.31 24.99 -39.20
CA SER A 37 -3.47 26.33 -39.77
C SER A 37 -2.86 27.47 -38.94
N LEU A 38 -2.25 27.19 -37.77
CA LEU A 38 -1.66 28.20 -36.88
C LEU A 38 -0.12 28.25 -37.08
N ALA A 39 0.34 28.93 -38.13
CA ALA A 39 1.75 29.23 -38.35
C ALA A 39 2.18 30.56 -37.67
N PRO A 40 3.46 30.75 -37.32
CA PRO A 40 4.36 29.77 -36.73
C PRO A 40 4.01 29.63 -35.24
N ALA A 41 3.68 28.42 -34.78
CA ALA A 41 3.46 28.17 -33.36
C ALA A 41 4.75 28.47 -32.58
N ASP A 42 4.63 29.25 -31.51
CA ASP A 42 5.68 29.49 -30.52
C ASP A 42 6.29 28.13 -30.07
N ASP A 43 7.62 28.02 -30.08
CA ASP A 43 8.36 26.79 -29.73
C ASP A 43 7.94 26.26 -28.34
N ALA A 44 7.60 27.15 -27.41
CA ALA A 44 7.10 26.79 -26.10
C ALA A 44 5.71 26.11 -26.17
N VAL A 45 4.83 26.57 -27.07
CA VAL A 45 3.50 25.96 -27.26
C VAL A 45 3.62 24.58 -27.90
N LEU A 46 4.49 24.43 -28.90
CA LEU A 46 4.79 23.13 -29.49
C LEU A 46 5.36 22.16 -28.45
N SER A 47 6.30 22.63 -27.63
CA SER A 47 6.87 21.87 -26.50
C SER A 47 5.78 21.44 -25.50
N LEU A 48 4.82 22.31 -25.20
CA LEU A 48 3.71 22.01 -24.29
C LEU A 48 2.79 20.92 -24.84
N VAL A 49 2.35 21.04 -26.09
CA VAL A 49 1.48 20.04 -26.73
C VAL A 49 2.19 18.68 -26.83
N GLN A 50 3.47 18.69 -27.20
CA GLN A 50 4.27 17.47 -27.25
C GLN A 50 4.44 16.83 -25.86
N CYS A 51 4.72 17.64 -24.84
CA CYS A 51 4.80 17.18 -23.45
C CYS A 51 3.50 16.52 -23.00
N LEU A 52 2.33 17.14 -23.23
CA LEU A 52 1.04 16.58 -22.86
C LEU A 52 0.74 15.25 -23.56
N SER A 53 1.14 15.10 -24.82
CA SER A 53 1.00 13.86 -25.58
C SER A 53 1.85 12.72 -25.03
N LEU A 54 3.12 13.00 -24.71
CA LEU A 54 4.00 12.01 -24.08
C LEU A 54 3.51 11.68 -22.66
N LEU A 55 3.10 12.70 -21.89
CA LEU A 55 2.59 12.54 -20.53
C LEU A 55 1.33 11.68 -20.48
N THR A 56 0.42 11.83 -21.45
CA THR A 56 -0.78 11.00 -21.56
C THR A 56 -0.44 9.51 -21.69
N SER A 57 0.55 9.20 -22.52
CA SER A 57 1.04 7.82 -22.69
C SER A 57 1.76 7.32 -21.44
N ALA A 58 2.56 8.18 -20.80
CA ALA A 58 3.30 7.87 -19.59
C ALA A 58 2.38 7.61 -18.39
N GLU A 59 1.38 8.46 -18.15
CA GLU A 59 0.41 8.31 -17.06
C GLU A 59 -0.47 7.06 -17.25
N LYS A 60 -0.81 6.69 -18.49
CA LYS A 60 -1.49 5.41 -18.77
C LYS A 60 -0.64 4.22 -18.32
N GLY A 61 0.63 4.22 -18.69
CA GLY A 61 1.59 3.19 -18.26
C GLY A 61 1.90 3.23 -16.76
N TYR A 62 1.79 4.40 -16.13
CA TYR A 62 1.97 4.57 -14.69
C TYR A 62 0.80 3.96 -13.92
N ALA A 63 -0.43 4.31 -14.29
CA ALA A 63 -1.65 3.85 -13.64
C ALA A 63 -1.86 2.32 -13.81
N SER A 64 -1.25 1.73 -14.84
CA SER A 64 -1.20 0.27 -15.04
C SER A 64 0.00 -0.40 -14.36
N LEU A 65 0.82 0.33 -13.61
CA LEU A 65 2.06 -0.13 -12.95
C LEU A 65 3.10 -0.74 -13.92
N ALA A 66 3.06 -0.37 -15.21
CA ALA A 66 3.91 -0.99 -16.22
C ALA A 66 5.42 -0.71 -16.03
N PHE A 67 5.78 0.29 -15.23
CA PHE A 67 7.18 0.56 -14.85
C PHE A 67 7.79 -0.50 -13.92
N LEU A 68 6.95 -1.35 -13.29
CA LEU A 68 7.38 -2.44 -12.40
C LEU A 68 7.43 -3.81 -13.10
N GLY A 69 6.97 -3.88 -14.35
CA GLY A 69 6.90 -5.12 -15.11
C GLY A 69 8.28 -5.67 -15.50
N PRO A 70 8.39 -6.98 -15.77
CA PRO A 70 9.64 -7.57 -16.25
C PRO A 70 10.05 -6.93 -17.58
N LYS A 71 11.32 -6.55 -17.70
CA LYS A 71 11.92 -6.10 -18.96
C LYS A 71 11.92 -7.30 -19.93
N GLY A 72 10.86 -7.45 -20.72
CA GLY A 72 10.75 -8.55 -21.68
C GLY A 72 11.94 -8.53 -22.66
N PHE A 73 12.62 -9.67 -22.81
CA PHE A 73 13.85 -9.83 -23.59
C PHE A 73 13.70 -9.49 -25.09
N LEU A 74 12.47 -9.26 -25.58
CA LEU A 74 12.16 -9.04 -26.99
C LEU A 74 11.15 -7.90 -27.26
N ARG A 75 10.72 -7.13 -26.25
CA ARG A 75 9.77 -6.02 -26.47
C ARG A 75 10.51 -4.70 -26.46
N LYS A 76 10.65 -4.11 -27.65
CA LYS A 76 11.11 -2.74 -27.89
C LYS A 76 10.05 -1.71 -27.46
N GLU A 77 9.40 -1.92 -26.32
CA GLU A 77 8.54 -0.91 -25.71
C GLU A 77 9.45 0.03 -24.93
N THR A 78 9.48 1.31 -25.30
CA THR A 78 10.00 2.37 -24.44
C THR A 78 9.23 2.30 -23.13
N GLY A 79 9.81 1.67 -22.10
CA GLY A 79 9.13 1.45 -20.83
C GLY A 79 8.67 2.77 -20.22
N THR A 80 7.58 2.77 -19.45
CA THR A 80 6.95 3.97 -18.88
C THR A 80 7.98 4.96 -18.28
N ARG A 81 8.95 4.47 -17.50
CA ARG A 81 10.05 5.27 -16.92
C ARG A 81 10.89 5.99 -17.98
N SER A 82 11.17 5.35 -19.12
CA SER A 82 11.91 5.97 -20.23
C SER A 82 11.14 7.14 -20.84
N VAL A 83 9.81 7.05 -20.92
CA VAL A 83 8.97 8.15 -21.43
C VAL A 83 9.02 9.34 -20.46
N TYR A 84 8.90 9.13 -19.14
CA TYR A 84 9.07 10.21 -18.17
C TYR A 84 10.48 10.82 -18.22
N ASN A 85 11.53 10.01 -18.35
CA ASN A 85 12.90 10.52 -18.49
C ASN A 85 13.08 11.35 -19.77
N LEU A 86 12.46 10.95 -20.88
CA LEU A 86 12.45 11.72 -22.12
C LEU A 86 11.78 13.08 -21.90
N ILE A 87 10.57 13.10 -21.34
CA ILE A 87 9.86 14.35 -21.03
C ILE A 87 10.72 15.24 -20.11
N ARG A 88 11.32 14.66 -19.06
CA ARG A 88 12.16 15.42 -18.12
C ARG A 88 13.37 16.05 -18.81
N ALA A 89 14.02 15.31 -19.73
CA ALA A 89 15.15 15.82 -20.48
C ALA A 89 14.75 16.97 -21.42
N ASP A 90 13.63 16.82 -22.14
CA ASP A 90 13.11 17.85 -23.04
C ASP A 90 12.71 19.13 -22.30
N LEU A 91 12.17 18.98 -21.09
CA LEU A 91 11.74 20.09 -20.25
C LEU A 91 12.86 20.70 -19.39
N LEU A 92 14.05 20.11 -19.35
CA LEU A 92 15.16 20.59 -18.53
C LEU A 92 15.51 22.05 -18.85
N LYS A 93 15.40 22.46 -20.13
CA LYS A 93 15.60 23.85 -20.57
C LYS A 93 14.68 24.87 -19.89
N PHE A 94 13.60 24.43 -19.26
CA PHE A 94 12.64 25.26 -18.53
C PHE A 94 12.71 25.09 -17.00
N SER A 95 13.62 24.26 -16.46
CA SER A 95 13.66 23.94 -15.02
C SER A 95 14.06 25.13 -14.14
N GLY A 96 14.78 26.10 -14.70
CA GLY A 96 15.38 27.22 -13.98
C GLY A 96 16.69 26.87 -13.27
N GLU A 97 17.21 25.65 -13.46
CA GLU A 97 18.58 25.31 -13.06
C GLU A 97 19.59 26.04 -13.96
N PRO A 98 20.75 26.49 -13.43
CA PRO A 98 21.78 27.12 -14.24
C PRO A 98 22.41 26.07 -15.17
N ILE A 99 21.77 25.88 -16.33
CA ILE A 99 22.38 25.21 -17.46
C ILE A 99 23.50 26.15 -17.95
N ALA A 100 24.67 25.61 -18.30
CA ALA A 100 25.80 26.37 -18.83
C ALA A 100 25.50 27.15 -20.15
N LEU A 101 24.25 27.13 -20.61
CA LEU A 101 23.72 27.88 -21.73
C LEU A 101 22.78 28.96 -21.18
N ALA A 102 23.23 30.21 -21.25
CA ALA A 102 22.43 31.37 -20.90
C ALA A 102 21.13 31.39 -21.73
N MET A 103 19.99 31.18 -21.07
CA MET A 103 18.67 31.40 -21.66
C MET A 103 18.45 32.90 -21.83
N PRO A 104 17.90 33.38 -22.96
CA PRO A 104 17.53 34.79 -23.11
C PRO A 104 16.46 35.15 -22.07
N GLU A 105 16.62 36.29 -21.38
CA GLU A 105 15.72 36.81 -20.31
C GLU A 105 14.22 36.91 -20.68
N VAL A 106 13.89 36.75 -21.97
CA VAL A 106 12.53 36.87 -22.53
C VAL A 106 11.68 35.61 -22.28
N HIS A 107 12.29 34.42 -22.16
CA HIS A 107 11.54 33.15 -22.05
C HIS A 107 10.90 32.92 -20.66
N ASP A 108 11.41 33.57 -19.61
CA ASP A 108 10.93 33.36 -18.23
C ASP A 108 9.57 34.03 -17.94
N ARG A 109 9.02 34.79 -18.90
CA ARG A 109 7.82 35.64 -18.70
C ARG A 109 6.51 35.08 -19.25
N THR A 110 6.51 33.98 -20.00
CA THR A 110 5.25 33.44 -20.56
C THR A 110 4.61 32.41 -19.64
N VAL A 111 3.27 32.42 -19.59
CA VAL A 111 2.48 31.40 -18.86
C VAL A 111 2.82 29.98 -19.36
N VAL A 112 3.14 29.82 -20.64
CA VAL A 112 3.50 28.52 -21.24
C VAL A 112 4.82 28.00 -20.68
N CYS A 113 5.87 28.83 -20.60
CA CYS A 113 7.13 28.46 -19.97
C CYS A 113 6.96 28.12 -18.50
N HIS A 114 6.12 28.87 -17.78
CA HIS A 114 5.77 28.56 -16.40
C HIS A 114 5.08 27.20 -16.25
N LEU A 115 4.13 26.87 -17.14
CA LEU A 115 3.49 25.55 -17.17
C LEU A 115 4.50 24.43 -17.44
N LEU A 116 5.40 24.61 -18.41
CA LEU A 116 6.44 23.64 -18.75
C LEU A 116 7.37 23.37 -17.57
N ARG A 117 7.77 24.42 -16.83
CA ARG A 117 8.55 24.29 -15.58
C ARG A 117 7.81 23.48 -14.52
N GLN A 118 6.51 23.70 -14.35
CA GLN A 118 5.73 22.93 -13.38
C GLN A 118 5.51 21.48 -13.84
N LEU A 119 5.35 21.23 -15.14
CA LEU A 119 5.28 19.88 -15.69
C LEU A 119 6.61 19.13 -15.52
N TYR A 120 7.76 19.81 -15.62
CA TYR A 120 9.07 19.25 -15.27
C TYR A 120 9.11 18.78 -13.81
N ALA A 121 8.62 19.59 -12.88
CA ALA A 121 8.54 19.23 -11.47
C ALA A 121 7.60 18.04 -11.24
N PHE A 122 6.42 18.01 -11.87
CA PHE A 122 5.48 16.88 -11.78
C PHE A 122 6.07 15.57 -12.30
N VAL A 123 6.72 15.61 -13.47
CA VAL A 123 7.40 14.44 -14.06
C VAL A 123 8.52 13.93 -13.16
N SER A 124 9.28 14.85 -12.56
CA SER A 124 10.33 14.50 -11.59
C SER A 124 9.75 13.86 -10.33
N ALA A 125 8.61 14.37 -9.84
CA ALA A 125 7.87 13.80 -8.73
C ALA A 125 7.36 12.39 -9.01
N ARG A 126 6.83 12.14 -10.22
CA ARG A 126 6.44 10.81 -10.68
C ARG A 126 7.61 9.83 -10.68
N ILE A 127 8.77 10.24 -11.18
CA ILE A 127 9.98 9.40 -11.18
C ILE A 127 10.41 9.07 -9.75
N SER A 128 10.37 10.04 -8.82
CA SER A 128 10.66 9.79 -7.40
C SER A 128 9.67 8.79 -6.79
N LEU A 129 8.38 8.91 -7.10
CA LEU A 129 7.36 8.00 -6.60
C LEU A 129 7.49 6.58 -7.20
N MET A 130 7.91 6.45 -8.47
CA MET A 130 8.28 5.14 -9.05
C MET A 130 9.40 4.46 -8.25
N ASN A 131 10.41 5.21 -7.80
CA ASN A 131 11.48 4.65 -6.96
C ASN A 131 10.94 4.12 -5.63
N CYS A 132 9.94 4.79 -5.04
CA CYS A 132 9.28 4.33 -3.82
C CYS A 132 8.58 2.99 -4.06
N TYR A 133 7.81 2.85 -5.14
CA TYR A 133 7.16 1.58 -5.49
C TYR A 133 8.17 0.48 -5.83
N GLU A 134 9.25 0.78 -6.56
CA GLU A 134 10.30 -0.20 -6.84
C GLU A 134 10.95 -0.73 -5.55
N LYS A 135 11.28 0.17 -4.61
CA LYS A 135 11.77 -0.19 -3.28
C LYS A 135 10.73 -1.04 -2.53
N LEU A 136 9.44 -0.68 -2.60
CA LEU A 136 8.35 -1.46 -2.02
C LEU A 136 8.32 -2.90 -2.55
N THR A 137 8.53 -3.09 -3.86
CA THR A 137 8.59 -4.44 -4.43
C THR A 137 9.80 -5.26 -3.98
N SER A 138 10.91 -4.62 -3.57
CA SER A 138 12.08 -5.35 -3.05
C SER A 138 11.76 -6.10 -1.76
N PHE A 139 10.85 -5.55 -0.95
CA PHE A 139 10.38 -6.18 0.29
C PHE A 139 9.53 -7.42 0.07
N SER A 140 9.06 -7.69 -1.15
CA SER A 140 8.44 -8.98 -1.48
C SER A 140 9.43 -10.16 -1.43
N THR A 141 10.74 -9.87 -1.48
CA THR A 141 11.83 -10.86 -1.53
C THR A 141 12.78 -10.78 -0.33
N VAL A 142 12.72 -9.70 0.44
CA VAL A 142 13.62 -9.45 1.57
C VAL A 142 12.99 -9.97 2.87
N ARG A 143 13.83 -10.58 3.73
CA ARG A 143 13.44 -11.21 5.00
C ARG A 143 12.99 -10.23 6.09
N ALA A 144 12.94 -8.93 5.83
CA ALA A 144 12.49 -7.92 6.79
C ALA A 144 11.91 -6.73 6.01
N ILE A 145 10.68 -6.37 6.34
CA ILE A 145 9.98 -5.26 5.68
C ILE A 145 10.18 -4.03 6.55
N ASN A 146 10.97 -3.07 6.05
CA ASN A 146 11.12 -1.77 6.69
C ASN A 146 10.13 -0.79 6.07
N VAL A 147 8.90 -0.81 6.60
CA VAL A 147 7.80 0.05 6.12
C VAL A 147 8.06 1.52 6.44
N GLU A 148 8.75 1.79 7.55
CA GLU A 148 9.12 3.14 8.00
C GLU A 148 10.06 3.84 7.00
N GLU A 149 11.06 3.12 6.46
CA GLU A 149 11.97 3.65 5.43
C GLU A 149 11.20 4.19 4.21
N ILE A 150 10.23 3.40 3.72
CA ILE A 150 9.43 3.77 2.54
C ILE A 150 8.48 4.91 2.88
N ALA A 151 7.85 4.88 4.05
CA ALA A 151 6.99 5.96 4.50
C ALA A 151 7.77 7.29 4.53
N GLY A 152 9.02 7.27 5.03
CA GLY A 152 9.92 8.43 5.00
C GLY A 152 10.27 8.88 3.57
N MET A 153 10.52 7.95 2.64
CA MET A 153 10.74 8.29 1.23
C MET A 153 9.53 8.99 0.59
N VAL A 154 8.31 8.49 0.87
CA VAL A 154 7.06 9.07 0.35
C VAL A 154 6.79 10.44 0.96
N GLU A 155 6.99 10.58 2.28
CA GLU A 155 6.83 11.85 2.98
C GLU A 155 7.82 12.90 2.49
N HIS A 156 9.09 12.53 2.31
CA HIS A 156 10.09 13.40 1.69
C HIS A 156 9.71 13.78 0.25
N CYS A 157 9.22 12.82 -0.57
CA CYS A 157 8.77 13.11 -1.92
C CYS A 157 7.61 14.12 -1.93
N LEU A 158 6.62 13.93 -1.06
CA LEU A 158 5.48 14.84 -0.95
C LEU A 158 5.92 16.25 -0.50
N GLN A 159 6.79 16.34 0.51
CA GLN A 159 7.29 17.60 1.02
C GLN A 159 8.20 18.33 0.03
N HIS A 160 9.09 17.61 -0.65
CA HIS A 160 10.03 18.20 -1.60
C HIS A 160 9.31 18.85 -2.78
N TYR A 161 8.28 18.19 -3.32
CA TYR A 161 7.53 18.69 -4.47
C TYR A 161 6.31 19.56 -4.08
N ALA A 162 6.07 19.78 -2.78
CA ALA A 162 5.00 20.62 -2.30
C ALA A 162 5.16 22.04 -2.87
N GLY A 163 4.13 22.53 -3.58
CA GLY A 163 4.14 23.86 -4.19
C GLY A 163 4.99 23.99 -5.46
N MET A 164 5.67 22.94 -5.94
CA MET A 164 6.46 23.02 -7.18
C MET A 164 5.59 22.95 -8.46
N PHE A 165 4.36 22.45 -8.36
CA PHE A 165 3.35 22.47 -9.40
C PHE A 165 1.98 22.80 -8.79
N HIS A 166 1.51 24.02 -9.02
CA HIS A 166 0.35 24.63 -8.36
C HIS A 166 -0.47 25.53 -9.30
N HIS A 167 -0.10 25.65 -10.57
CA HIS A 167 -0.84 26.46 -11.54
C HIS A 167 -2.26 25.88 -11.72
N PRO A 168 -3.33 26.68 -11.73
CA PRO A 168 -4.71 26.19 -11.77
C PRO A 168 -4.99 25.18 -12.90
N LEU A 169 -4.42 25.42 -14.09
CA LEU A 169 -4.57 24.53 -15.26
C LEU A 169 -3.99 23.11 -15.06
N ILE A 170 -3.03 22.93 -14.15
CA ILE A 170 -2.45 21.62 -13.81
C ILE A 170 -2.86 21.13 -12.42
N GLY A 171 -3.76 21.86 -11.74
CA GLY A 171 -4.27 21.50 -10.41
C GLY A 171 -4.75 20.05 -10.30
N PRO A 172 -5.45 19.48 -11.30
CA PRO A 172 -5.84 18.07 -11.23
C PRO A 172 -4.66 17.07 -11.22
N LEU A 173 -3.52 17.40 -11.84
CA LEU A 173 -2.28 16.61 -11.72
C LEU A 173 -1.69 16.72 -10.32
N GLN A 174 -1.70 17.93 -9.76
CA GLN A 174 -1.26 18.15 -8.38
C GLN A 174 -2.09 17.31 -7.40
N MET A 175 -3.42 17.38 -7.53
CA MET A 175 -4.34 16.61 -6.71
C MET A 175 -4.08 15.12 -6.82
N ALA A 176 -3.93 14.59 -8.05
CA ALA A 176 -3.66 13.17 -8.25
C ALA A 176 -2.36 12.72 -7.57
N PHE A 177 -1.27 13.51 -7.69
CA PHE A 177 -0.01 13.22 -7.01
C PHE A 177 -0.14 13.27 -5.48
N THR A 178 -0.77 14.32 -4.95
CA THR A 178 -0.93 14.52 -3.50
C THR A 178 -1.76 13.40 -2.88
N VAL A 179 -2.93 13.09 -3.46
CA VAL A 179 -3.80 12.02 -2.97
C VAL A 179 -3.11 10.67 -3.03
N GLU A 180 -2.34 10.38 -4.08
CA GLU A 180 -1.59 9.12 -4.19
C GLU A 180 -0.52 8.99 -3.10
N CYS A 181 0.29 10.03 -2.90
CA CYS A 181 1.32 10.05 -1.85
C CYS A 181 0.69 9.90 -0.46
N GLU A 182 -0.39 10.62 -0.17
CA GLU A 182 -1.08 10.54 1.12
C GLU A 182 -1.71 9.15 1.32
N MET A 183 -2.36 8.59 0.31
CA MET A 183 -2.90 7.23 0.34
C MET A 183 -1.83 6.20 0.70
N LEU A 184 -0.70 6.23 -0.02
CA LEU A 184 0.41 5.34 0.24
C LEU A 184 0.97 5.54 1.65
N LEU A 185 1.13 6.79 2.08
CA LEU A 185 1.65 7.13 3.40
C LEU A 185 0.74 6.64 4.54
N TYR A 186 -0.57 6.83 4.46
CA TYR A 186 -1.50 6.36 5.50
C TYR A 186 -1.56 4.83 5.58
N LEU A 187 -1.50 4.13 4.44
CA LEU A 187 -1.48 2.66 4.44
C LEU A 187 -0.16 2.11 5.01
N LEU A 188 0.98 2.73 4.68
CA LEU A 188 2.28 2.37 5.27
C LEU A 188 2.32 2.66 6.79
N LYS A 189 1.83 3.85 7.22
CA LYS A 189 1.71 4.20 8.65
C LYS A 189 0.77 3.23 9.39
N CYS A 190 -0.34 2.84 8.78
CA CYS A 190 -1.24 1.83 9.34
C CYS A 190 -0.53 0.48 9.53
N GLN A 191 0.20 0.01 8.52
CA GLN A 191 0.96 -1.24 8.61
C GLN A 191 2.04 -1.18 9.71
N ASP A 192 2.73 -0.06 9.86
CA ASP A 192 3.68 0.18 10.96
C ASP A 192 2.99 0.11 12.33
N HIS A 193 1.89 0.84 12.51
CA HIS A 193 1.12 0.85 13.75
C HIS A 193 0.53 -0.53 14.09
N LEU A 194 0.08 -1.28 13.08
CA LEU A 194 -0.37 -2.66 13.26
C LEU A 194 0.76 -3.56 13.72
N SER A 195 1.97 -3.38 13.18
CA SER A 195 3.15 -4.17 13.57
C SER A 195 3.59 -3.98 15.03
N THR A 196 3.10 -2.92 15.66
CA THR A 196 3.34 -2.58 17.07
C THR A 196 2.05 -2.62 17.91
N VAL A 197 0.96 -3.20 17.39
CA VAL A 197 -0.34 -3.38 18.09
C VAL A 197 -0.98 -2.05 18.55
N ARG A 198 -0.77 -0.95 17.82
CA ARG A 198 -1.32 0.38 18.19
C ARG A 198 -2.72 0.58 17.63
N PHE A 199 -3.76 0.30 18.44
CA PHE A 199 -5.17 0.36 18.04
C PHE A 199 -5.59 1.71 17.43
N THR A 200 -5.54 2.79 18.21
CA THR A 200 -6.08 4.11 17.80
C THR A 200 -5.36 4.68 16.58
N PRO A 201 -4.00 4.69 16.52
CA PRO A 201 -3.30 5.15 15.32
C PRO A 201 -3.61 4.29 14.09
N SER A 202 -3.71 2.97 14.24
CA SER A 202 -4.08 2.07 13.12
C SER A 202 -5.48 2.39 12.59
N LEU A 203 -6.46 2.59 13.49
CA LEU A 203 -7.83 2.94 13.12
C LEU A 203 -7.92 4.32 12.44
N ALA A 204 -7.21 5.31 12.96
CA ALA A 204 -7.16 6.64 12.36
C ALA A 204 -6.57 6.60 10.94
N ALA A 205 -5.43 5.92 10.77
CA ALA A 205 -4.80 5.77 9.46
C ALA A 205 -5.69 5.02 8.45
N LEU A 206 -6.41 3.97 8.89
CA LEU A 206 -7.40 3.26 8.05
C LEU A 206 -8.52 4.18 7.60
N ARG A 207 -9.06 5.03 8.50
CA ARG A 207 -10.14 5.97 8.16
C ARG A 207 -9.68 7.01 7.15
N GLU A 208 -8.49 7.58 7.33
CA GLU A 208 -7.91 8.54 6.38
C GLU A 208 -7.69 7.91 5.00
N ALA A 209 -7.11 6.71 4.94
CA ALA A 209 -6.95 5.99 3.69
C ALA A 209 -8.29 5.69 3.00
N GLN A 210 -9.30 5.28 3.78
CA GLN A 210 -10.66 5.05 3.25
C GLN A 210 -11.29 6.33 2.69
N TYR A 211 -11.22 7.44 3.44
CA TYR A 211 -11.80 8.71 3.01
C TYR A 211 -11.21 9.18 1.68
N ARG A 212 -9.88 9.13 1.56
CA ARG A 212 -9.14 9.56 0.37
C ARG A 212 -9.39 8.66 -0.83
N LEU A 213 -9.40 7.34 -0.66
CA LEU A 213 -9.67 6.41 -1.75
C LEU A 213 -11.10 6.53 -2.28
N ASN A 214 -12.07 6.74 -1.38
CA ASN A 214 -13.46 7.01 -1.76
C ASN A 214 -13.56 8.32 -2.54
N GLY A 215 -12.95 9.40 -2.04
CA GLY A 215 -12.91 10.70 -2.71
C GLY A 215 -12.34 10.58 -4.12
N TRP A 216 -11.16 9.97 -4.25
CA TRP A 216 -10.46 9.84 -5.53
C TRP A 216 -11.24 9.03 -6.56
N THR A 217 -11.81 7.89 -6.15
CA THR A 217 -12.60 7.03 -7.05
C THR A 217 -13.95 7.62 -7.43
N SER A 218 -14.58 8.38 -6.53
CA SER A 218 -15.82 9.10 -6.79
C SER A 218 -15.62 10.30 -7.72
N GLU A 219 -14.58 11.11 -7.48
CA GLU A 219 -14.23 12.27 -8.32
C GLU A 219 -13.87 11.86 -9.74
N ALA A 220 -13.14 10.74 -9.89
CA ALA A 220 -12.82 10.15 -11.18
C ALA A 220 -14.02 9.49 -11.90
N GLY A 221 -15.20 9.43 -11.25
CA GLY A 221 -16.41 8.80 -11.80
C GLY A 221 -16.29 7.28 -11.98
N LEU A 222 -15.38 6.62 -11.25
CA LEU A 222 -15.12 5.18 -11.35
C LEU A 222 -16.05 4.35 -10.47
N VAL A 223 -16.54 4.93 -9.37
CA VAL A 223 -17.43 4.28 -8.40
C VAL A 223 -18.57 5.25 -8.05
N SER A 224 -19.77 4.71 -7.81
CA SER A 224 -20.89 5.54 -7.35
C SER A 224 -20.64 6.02 -5.91
N PRO A 225 -20.94 7.30 -5.56
CA PRO A 225 -20.76 7.85 -4.21
C PRO A 225 -21.48 7.07 -3.11
N SER A 226 -22.51 6.29 -3.45
CA SER A 226 -23.30 5.48 -2.52
C SER A 226 -22.79 4.05 -2.33
N SER A 227 -21.73 3.63 -3.04
CA SER A 227 -21.22 2.26 -2.97
C SER A 227 -20.33 2.07 -1.74
N PRO A 228 -20.69 1.21 -0.79
CA PRO A 228 -19.86 0.94 0.38
C PRO A 228 -18.57 0.21 -0.03
N ILE A 229 -17.45 0.45 0.65
CA ILE A 229 -16.14 -0.21 0.42
C ILE A 229 -16.23 -1.74 0.28
N VAL A 230 -17.17 -2.36 1.00
CA VAL A 230 -17.42 -3.81 0.92
C VAL A 230 -17.78 -4.25 -0.51
N SER A 231 -18.41 -3.38 -1.30
CA SER A 231 -18.74 -3.64 -2.70
C SER A 231 -17.49 -3.75 -3.58
N TRP A 232 -16.35 -3.14 -3.19
CA TRP A 232 -15.10 -3.27 -3.93
C TRP A 232 -14.58 -4.70 -3.97
N PHE A 233 -14.85 -5.46 -2.91
CA PHE A 233 -14.33 -6.82 -2.74
C PHE A 233 -15.35 -7.91 -3.06
N THR A 234 -16.63 -7.54 -3.20
CA THR A 234 -17.74 -8.49 -3.34
C THR A 234 -18.47 -8.41 -4.68
N PHE A 235 -18.40 -7.28 -5.40
CA PHE A 235 -19.10 -7.13 -6.67
C PHE A 235 -18.20 -7.47 -7.86
N LYS A 236 -18.65 -8.40 -8.71
CA LYS A 236 -18.15 -8.51 -10.08
C LYS A 236 -18.48 -7.19 -10.78
N GLN A 237 -17.46 -6.49 -11.27
CA GLN A 237 -17.65 -5.24 -12.01
C GLN A 237 -18.70 -5.45 -13.10
N SER A 238 -19.72 -4.60 -13.11
CA SER A 238 -20.73 -4.62 -14.17
C SER A 238 -20.02 -4.40 -15.51
N PRO A 239 -20.42 -5.09 -16.60
CA PRO A 239 -19.81 -4.89 -17.92
C PRO A 239 -19.94 -3.45 -18.46
N LYS A 240 -20.79 -2.61 -17.83
CA LYS A 240 -20.94 -1.18 -18.17
C LYS A 240 -20.04 -0.24 -17.34
N GLN A 241 -19.35 -0.73 -16.32
CA GLN A 241 -18.49 0.08 -15.45
C GLN A 241 -17.07 0.11 -16.01
N ARG A 242 -16.46 1.30 -16.07
CA ARG A 242 -15.04 1.42 -16.46
C ARG A 242 -14.18 0.62 -15.48
N SER A 243 -13.29 -0.23 -15.99
CA SER A 243 -12.36 -0.99 -15.17
C SER A 243 -11.45 -0.05 -14.39
N LEU A 244 -11.28 -0.30 -13.10
CA LEU A 244 -10.35 0.47 -12.28
C LEU A 244 -8.90 0.30 -12.77
N PRO A 245 -8.08 1.36 -12.76
CA PRO A 245 -6.64 1.27 -12.97
C PRO A 245 -5.97 0.32 -11.99
N ALA A 246 -4.93 -0.39 -12.43
CA ALA A 246 -4.19 -1.36 -11.61
C ALA A 246 -3.66 -0.75 -10.30
N LEU A 247 -3.21 0.50 -10.34
CA LEU A 247 -2.77 1.24 -9.16
C LEU A 247 -3.89 1.36 -8.10
N LEU A 248 -5.11 1.73 -8.52
CA LEU A 248 -6.24 1.85 -7.60
C LEU A 248 -6.71 0.49 -7.07
N VAL A 249 -6.69 -0.54 -7.92
CA VAL A 249 -6.95 -1.92 -7.50
C VAL A 249 -5.96 -2.36 -6.43
N TRP A 250 -4.67 -2.04 -6.62
CA TRP A 250 -3.64 -2.36 -5.63
C TRP A 250 -3.86 -1.60 -4.31
N PHE A 251 -4.23 -0.32 -4.34
CA PHE A 251 -4.61 0.42 -3.13
C PHE A 251 -5.82 -0.20 -2.40
N GLN A 252 -6.83 -0.64 -3.15
CA GLN A 252 -7.98 -1.36 -2.58
C GLN A 252 -7.55 -2.67 -1.92
N GLN A 253 -6.68 -3.45 -2.56
CA GLN A 253 -6.12 -4.68 -2.00
C GLN A 253 -5.31 -4.39 -0.73
N PHE A 254 -4.49 -3.33 -0.72
CA PHE A 254 -3.71 -2.96 0.45
C PHE A 254 -4.59 -2.58 1.63
N TYR A 255 -5.56 -1.70 1.41
CA TYR A 255 -6.55 -1.35 2.41
C TYR A 255 -7.29 -2.60 2.92
N GLY A 256 -7.75 -3.46 2.01
CA GLY A 256 -8.49 -4.68 2.32
C GLY A 256 -7.70 -5.69 3.16
N LEU A 257 -6.39 -5.78 2.93
CA LEU A 257 -5.48 -6.57 3.74
C LEU A 257 -5.33 -5.98 5.14
N LEU A 258 -5.10 -4.66 5.25
CA LEU A 258 -4.88 -3.98 6.53
C LEU A 258 -6.13 -3.96 7.41
N ILE A 259 -7.33 -3.75 6.85
CA ILE A 259 -8.57 -3.82 7.63
C ILE A 259 -8.85 -5.24 8.14
N SER A 260 -8.51 -6.27 7.35
CA SER A 260 -8.62 -7.67 7.76
C SER A 260 -7.61 -8.02 8.85
N LYS A 261 -6.39 -7.49 8.75
CA LYS A 261 -5.34 -7.63 9.77
C LYS A 261 -5.69 -6.90 11.07
N PHE A 262 -6.19 -5.68 10.98
CA PHE A 262 -6.73 -4.91 12.11
C PHE A 262 -7.82 -5.71 12.83
N ALA A 263 -8.75 -6.33 12.09
CA ALA A 263 -9.80 -7.16 12.66
C ALA A 263 -9.27 -8.41 13.38
N LEU A 264 -8.18 -9.01 12.91
CA LEU A 264 -7.52 -10.14 13.58
C LEU A 264 -6.80 -9.68 14.87
N TYR A 265 -5.96 -8.65 14.76
CA TYR A 265 -5.10 -8.20 15.87
C TYR A 265 -5.89 -7.59 17.02
N PHE A 266 -7.02 -6.95 16.71
CA PHE A 266 -7.90 -6.32 17.69
C PHE A 266 -9.25 -7.04 17.81
N TYR A 267 -9.28 -8.33 17.47
CA TYR A 267 -10.52 -9.15 17.47
C TYR A 267 -11.30 -9.00 18.78
N ASP A 268 -10.60 -9.13 19.90
CA ASP A 268 -11.21 -9.06 21.23
C ASP A 268 -11.80 -7.67 21.51
N VAL A 269 -11.02 -6.60 21.23
CA VAL A 269 -11.47 -5.20 21.37
C VAL A 269 -12.74 -4.96 20.56
N LEU A 270 -12.75 -5.37 19.29
CA LEU A 270 -13.88 -5.17 18.39
C LEU A 270 -15.11 -5.99 18.81
N SER A 271 -14.90 -7.23 19.27
CA SER A 271 -15.99 -8.10 19.71
C SER A 271 -16.70 -7.59 20.97
N ARG A 272 -15.99 -6.86 21.85
CA ARG A 272 -16.56 -6.23 23.05
C ARG A 272 -17.27 -4.91 22.78
N GLN A 273 -16.89 -4.22 21.71
CA GLN A 273 -17.44 -2.91 21.37
C GLN A 273 -18.67 -2.98 20.45
N THR A 274 -19.04 -4.17 19.98
CA THR A 274 -20.16 -4.39 19.06
C THR A 274 -21.03 -5.55 19.52
N SER A 275 -22.28 -5.63 19.05
CA SER A 275 -23.08 -6.82 19.31
C SER A 275 -22.52 -8.02 18.55
N HIS A 276 -22.73 -9.24 19.06
CA HIS A 276 -22.24 -10.46 18.40
C HIS A 276 -22.71 -10.56 16.93
N LYS A 277 -23.96 -10.20 16.64
CA LYS A 277 -24.53 -10.25 15.28
C LYS A 277 -23.87 -9.23 14.36
N GLU A 278 -23.63 -8.01 14.82
CA GLU A 278 -22.94 -6.97 14.06
C GLU A 278 -21.48 -7.36 13.81
N PHE A 279 -20.81 -7.87 14.83
CA PHE A 279 -19.43 -8.34 14.72
C PHE A 279 -19.30 -9.46 13.66
N GLN A 280 -20.16 -10.49 13.72
CA GLN A 280 -20.16 -11.56 12.72
C GLN A 280 -20.48 -11.03 11.31
N SER A 281 -21.43 -10.11 11.18
CA SER A 281 -21.75 -9.45 9.90
C SER A 281 -20.56 -8.66 9.35
N TYR A 282 -19.81 -7.96 10.21
CA TYR A 282 -18.60 -7.25 9.84
C TYR A 282 -17.50 -8.21 9.39
N MET A 283 -17.22 -9.26 10.18
CA MET A 283 -16.20 -10.26 9.86
C MET A 283 -16.49 -11.00 8.55
N ALA A 284 -17.76 -11.26 8.23
CA ALA A 284 -18.17 -11.89 6.98
C ALA A 284 -17.95 -11.01 5.73
N LYS A 285 -17.84 -9.69 5.93
CA LYS A 285 -17.63 -8.70 4.86
C LYS A 285 -16.15 -8.39 4.62
N LEU A 286 -15.25 -8.87 5.47
CA LEU A 286 -13.83 -8.63 5.31
C LEU A 286 -13.29 -9.35 4.06
N PRO A 287 -12.37 -8.72 3.32
CA PRO A 287 -11.71 -9.36 2.17
C PRO A 287 -10.98 -10.64 2.57
N PHE A 288 -10.37 -10.67 3.76
CA PHE A 288 -9.66 -11.83 4.30
C PHE A 288 -10.19 -12.16 5.70
N ASN A 289 -10.94 -13.26 5.82
CA ASN A 289 -11.43 -13.72 7.12
C ASN A 289 -10.40 -14.65 7.79
N TYR A 290 -9.36 -14.05 8.38
CA TYR A 290 -8.30 -14.80 9.07
C TYR A 290 -8.81 -15.69 10.21
N PRO A 291 -9.73 -15.22 11.09
CA PRO A 291 -10.29 -16.09 12.13
C PRO A 291 -10.97 -17.34 11.58
N LEU A 292 -11.73 -17.22 10.49
CA LEU A 292 -12.33 -18.39 9.82
C LEU A 292 -11.28 -19.30 9.18
N LYS A 293 -10.26 -18.73 8.53
CA LYS A 293 -9.13 -19.48 7.95
C LYS A 293 -8.40 -20.31 9.02
N ILE A 294 -8.09 -19.69 10.16
CA ILE A 294 -7.45 -20.34 11.31
C ILE A 294 -8.35 -21.42 11.90
N ALA A 295 -9.61 -21.09 12.20
CA ALA A 295 -10.57 -22.04 12.76
C ALA A 295 -10.76 -23.27 11.87
N SER A 296 -10.86 -23.07 10.56
CA SER A 296 -11.01 -24.14 9.57
C SER A 296 -9.79 -25.05 9.54
N PHE A 297 -8.59 -24.48 9.59
CA PHE A 297 -7.35 -25.26 9.68
C PHE A 297 -7.29 -26.08 10.98
N CYS A 298 -7.53 -25.46 12.13
CA CYS A 298 -7.46 -26.13 13.43
C CYS A 298 -8.46 -27.28 13.52
N ARG A 299 -9.71 -27.11 13.06
CA ARG A 299 -10.71 -28.18 13.01
C ARG A 299 -10.32 -29.30 12.06
N ARG A 300 -9.83 -28.95 10.86
CA ARG A 300 -9.48 -29.94 9.82
C ARG A 300 -8.32 -30.86 10.23
N TYR A 301 -7.34 -30.31 10.95
CA TYR A 301 -6.10 -31.03 11.27
C TYR A 301 -5.95 -31.36 12.75
N ASP A 302 -7.00 -31.13 13.54
CA ASP A 302 -7.04 -31.39 14.99
C ASP A 302 -5.91 -30.67 15.74
N ALA A 303 -5.74 -29.38 15.45
CA ALA A 303 -4.85 -28.53 16.24
C ALA A 303 -5.58 -28.07 17.50
N SER A 304 -4.93 -28.17 18.66
CA SER A 304 -5.55 -27.83 19.93
C SER A 304 -5.72 -26.34 20.10
N ASN A 305 -4.70 -25.57 19.72
CA ASN A 305 -4.68 -24.12 19.86
C ASN A 305 -3.92 -23.48 18.69
N PHE A 306 -4.40 -22.33 18.25
CA PHE A 306 -3.64 -21.35 17.52
C PHE A 306 -3.73 -20.04 18.29
N PHE A 307 -2.64 -19.30 18.45
CA PHE A 307 -2.69 -17.97 19.04
C PHE A 307 -1.55 -17.08 18.55
N VAL A 308 -1.76 -15.78 18.66
CA VAL A 308 -0.75 -14.77 18.35
C VAL A 308 -0.26 -14.18 19.66
N VAL A 309 1.04 -14.30 19.91
CA VAL A 309 1.71 -13.73 21.08
C VAL A 309 2.58 -12.56 20.64
N VAL A 310 2.61 -11.50 21.45
CA VAL A 310 3.42 -10.31 21.22
C VAL A 310 4.53 -10.28 22.24
N ASP A 311 5.76 -10.06 21.82
CA ASP A 311 6.87 -9.70 22.70
C ASP A 311 6.83 -8.19 22.98
N ALA A 312 6.34 -7.84 24.16
CA ALA A 312 6.22 -6.47 24.64
C ALA A 312 7.40 -6.04 25.53
N THR A 313 8.50 -6.80 25.57
CA THR A 313 9.67 -6.46 26.41
C THR A 313 10.33 -5.14 26.00
N GLU A 314 10.39 -4.85 24.70
CA GLU A 314 10.87 -3.56 24.16
C GLU A 314 9.78 -2.48 24.10
N LEU A 315 8.51 -2.83 24.33
CA LEU A 315 7.39 -1.89 24.26
C LEU A 315 7.23 -1.20 25.61
N ARG A 316 7.22 0.15 25.63
CA ARG A 316 7.01 0.91 26.86
C ARG A 316 5.68 0.51 27.51
N HIS A 317 5.71 0.17 28.79
CA HIS A 317 4.52 -0.17 29.57
C HIS A 317 3.43 0.91 29.37
N GLY A 318 2.26 0.49 28.87
CA GLY A 318 1.12 1.37 28.61
C GLY A 318 0.88 1.78 27.14
N GLU A 319 1.80 1.50 26.21
CA GLU A 319 1.60 1.81 24.78
C GLU A 319 0.83 0.72 24.00
N TRP A 320 0.73 -0.49 24.55
CA TRP A 320 0.35 -1.69 23.81
C TRP A 320 -1.16 -1.95 23.67
N ASN A 321 -2.04 -1.11 24.24
CA ASN A 321 -3.50 -1.32 24.20
C ASN A 321 -4.34 -0.10 23.80
N GLY A 322 -3.76 1.10 23.63
CA GLY A 322 -4.53 2.34 23.34
C GLY A 322 -5.58 2.74 24.39
N TYR A 323 -5.81 1.89 25.40
CA TYR A 323 -6.68 2.06 26.55
C TYR A 323 -5.86 1.70 27.78
N LYS A 324 -5.66 2.67 28.67
CA LYS A 324 -5.22 2.39 30.04
C LYS A 324 -6.30 1.51 30.69
N VAL A 325 -5.99 0.25 30.98
CA VAL A 325 -6.70 -0.46 32.04
C VAL A 325 -6.31 0.27 33.33
N PRO A 326 -7.27 0.77 34.14
CA PRO A 326 -6.93 1.48 35.35
C PRO A 326 -6.19 0.52 36.28
N SER A 327 -4.98 0.92 36.68
CA SER A 327 -4.24 0.41 37.84
C SER A 327 -4.16 -1.11 37.99
N PHE A 328 -3.07 -1.69 37.48
CA PHE A 328 -2.40 -2.75 38.21
C PHE A 328 -0.96 -2.30 38.49
N GLU A 329 -0.73 -1.82 39.71
CA GLU A 329 0.57 -2.02 40.35
C GLU A 329 0.67 -3.52 40.59
N GLN A 330 1.36 -4.27 39.73
CA GLN A 330 1.64 -5.68 39.99
C GLN A 330 3.01 -6.08 39.48
N THR A 331 3.69 -6.81 40.35
CA THR A 331 5.03 -7.35 40.27
C THR A 331 5.28 -8.11 38.97
N THR A 332 6.31 -7.71 38.22
CA THR A 332 6.65 -8.21 36.88
C THR A 332 7.12 -9.67 36.90
N THR A 333 6.18 -10.60 36.94
CA THR A 333 6.46 -11.94 36.41
C THR A 333 6.62 -11.77 34.90
N GLY A 334 7.81 -12.00 34.33
CA GLY A 334 8.14 -11.65 32.94
C GLY A 334 7.20 -12.19 31.84
N LEU A 335 6.22 -13.03 32.18
CA LEU A 335 5.14 -13.52 31.31
C LEU A 335 4.13 -12.43 30.90
N GLU A 336 3.93 -11.39 31.71
CA GLU A 336 3.03 -10.28 31.38
C GLU A 336 3.51 -9.46 30.17
N ASN A 337 4.81 -9.57 29.85
CA ASN A 337 5.39 -9.00 28.64
C ASN A 337 5.05 -9.80 27.37
N PHE A 338 4.31 -10.90 27.48
CA PHE A 338 3.95 -11.76 26.34
C PHE A 338 2.42 -11.90 26.16
N PRO A 339 1.68 -10.81 25.91
CA PRO A 339 0.23 -10.87 25.77
C PRO A 339 -0.22 -11.67 24.54
N ILE A 340 -1.31 -12.41 24.70
CA ILE A 340 -2.02 -13.08 23.61
C ILE A 340 -3.07 -12.12 23.04
N ILE A 341 -2.87 -11.67 21.80
CA ILE A 341 -3.78 -10.72 21.13
C ILE A 341 -4.91 -11.40 20.35
N TYR A 342 -4.72 -12.66 20.00
CA TYR A 342 -5.74 -13.50 19.36
C TYR A 342 -5.54 -14.97 19.73
N SER A 343 -6.63 -15.72 19.90
CA SER A 343 -6.58 -17.17 20.06
C SER A 343 -7.75 -17.87 19.37
N TYR A 344 -7.49 -19.09 18.93
CA TYR A 344 -8.47 -20.10 18.56
C TYR A 344 -8.14 -21.41 19.30
N PRO A 345 -9.07 -21.99 20.08
CA PRO A 345 -10.36 -21.44 20.50
C PRO A 345 -10.26 -20.03 21.14
N LEU A 346 -11.38 -19.32 21.23
CA LEU A 346 -11.40 -17.91 21.71
C LEU A 346 -10.99 -17.77 23.18
N GLU A 347 -10.98 -18.87 23.94
CA GLU A 347 -10.40 -18.91 25.28
C GLU A 347 -8.87 -18.82 25.20
N ARG A 348 -8.28 -17.87 25.92
CA ARG A 348 -6.83 -17.62 25.88
C ARG A 348 -6.08 -18.74 26.61
N PRO A 349 -5.16 -19.46 25.95
CA PRO A 349 -4.43 -20.56 26.57
C PRO A 349 -3.23 -20.06 27.39
N THR A 350 -3.49 -19.29 28.46
CA THR A 350 -2.44 -18.69 29.31
C THR A 350 -1.51 -19.74 29.94
N TYR A 351 -2.02 -20.95 30.21
CA TYR A 351 -1.24 -22.07 30.72
C TYR A 351 -0.14 -22.56 29.76
N LEU A 352 -0.20 -22.22 28.47
CA LEU A 352 0.83 -22.55 27.47
C LEU A 352 1.95 -21.49 27.39
N LEU A 353 1.72 -20.28 27.91
CA LEU A 353 2.67 -19.16 27.80
C LEU A 353 4.06 -19.48 28.37
N PRO A 354 4.22 -20.13 29.53
CA PRO A 354 5.55 -20.43 30.05
C PRO A 354 6.41 -21.25 29.08
N SER A 355 5.80 -22.26 28.43
CA SER A 355 6.49 -23.07 27.42
C SER A 355 6.84 -22.25 26.17
N VAL A 356 5.94 -21.38 25.72
CA VAL A 356 6.19 -20.50 24.56
C VAL A 356 7.31 -19.50 24.85
N VAL A 357 7.27 -18.83 25.99
CA VAL A 357 8.29 -17.84 26.38
C VAL A 357 9.66 -18.50 26.50
N MET A 358 9.74 -19.70 27.06
CA MET A 358 10.98 -20.50 27.09
C MET A 358 11.49 -20.79 25.68
N ILE A 359 10.62 -21.26 24.77
CA ILE A 359 11.01 -21.55 23.38
C ILE A 359 11.49 -20.28 22.66
N LEU A 360 10.80 -19.14 22.86
CA LEU A 360 11.16 -17.86 22.27
C LEU A 360 12.53 -17.39 22.78
N ALA A 361 12.79 -17.48 24.09
CA ALA A 361 14.06 -17.10 24.69
C ALA A 361 15.22 -17.95 24.16
N GLU A 362 15.03 -19.27 24.01
CA GLU A 362 16.06 -20.19 23.52
C GLU A 362 16.33 -20.07 22.01
N ASN A 363 15.36 -19.58 21.23
CA ASN A 363 15.39 -19.62 19.77
C ASN A 363 15.21 -18.26 19.10
N PHE A 364 15.34 -17.16 19.83
CA PHE A 364 15.06 -15.81 19.34
C PHE A 364 15.84 -15.48 18.06
N GLU A 365 17.17 -15.65 18.07
CA GLU A 365 18.04 -15.41 16.91
C GLU A 365 17.62 -16.24 15.68
N ARG A 366 17.15 -17.46 15.91
CA ARG A 366 16.72 -18.38 14.83
C ARG A 366 15.36 -17.98 14.26
N LEU A 367 14.48 -17.46 15.11
CA LEU A 367 13.16 -16.95 14.74
C LEU A 367 13.22 -15.56 14.10
N GLU A 368 14.36 -14.87 14.16
CA GLU A 368 14.58 -13.65 13.36
C GLU A 368 14.59 -13.90 11.86
N ILE A 369 14.93 -15.12 11.46
CA ILE A 369 14.84 -15.52 10.07
C ILE A 369 13.36 -15.69 9.72
N GLN A 370 12.79 -14.70 9.03
CA GLN A 370 11.43 -14.77 8.49
C GLN A 370 11.25 -16.01 7.60
N ASP A 371 10.05 -16.58 7.64
CA ASP A 371 9.61 -17.82 6.95
C ASP A 371 10.18 -19.12 7.53
N ARG A 372 10.96 -19.02 8.61
CA ARG A 372 11.33 -20.19 9.41
C ARG A 372 10.25 -20.49 10.44
N ILE A 373 9.82 -21.75 10.45
CA ILE A 373 8.95 -22.29 11.48
C ILE A 373 9.84 -23.10 12.43
N TRP A 374 9.82 -22.73 13.69
CA TRP A 374 10.44 -23.50 14.75
C TRP A 374 9.44 -24.52 15.27
N SER A 375 9.86 -25.78 15.36
CA SER A 375 9.07 -26.83 15.98
C SER A 375 9.73 -27.24 17.29
N SER A 376 8.92 -27.42 18.33
CA SER A 376 9.37 -27.88 19.64
C SER A 376 8.39 -28.91 20.16
N GLN A 377 8.92 -30.03 20.66
CA GLN A 377 8.13 -31.10 21.25
C GLN A 377 8.33 -31.10 22.75
N ASP A 378 7.23 -31.26 23.50
CA ASP A 378 7.23 -31.56 24.93
C ASP A 378 6.78 -33.01 25.11
N PRO A 379 7.71 -33.97 25.24
CA PRO A 379 7.37 -35.38 25.42
C PRO A 379 6.62 -35.66 26.72
N LYS A 380 6.79 -34.83 27.76
CA LYS A 380 6.11 -35.04 29.06
C LYS A 380 4.63 -34.69 28.98
N LYS A 381 4.29 -33.67 28.19
CA LYS A 381 2.90 -33.23 27.96
C LYS A 381 2.30 -33.79 26.68
N GLU A 382 3.06 -34.55 25.91
CA GLU A 382 2.74 -35.02 24.57
C GLU A 382 2.27 -33.89 23.63
N MET A 383 2.93 -32.73 23.70
CA MET A 383 2.58 -31.55 22.90
C MET A 383 3.62 -31.25 21.84
N THR A 384 3.17 -30.69 20.71
CA THR A 384 4.05 -30.11 19.70
C THR A 384 3.66 -28.66 19.46
N PHE A 385 4.64 -27.77 19.52
CA PHE A 385 4.54 -26.34 19.24
C PHE A 385 5.17 -26.04 17.89
N PHE A 386 4.48 -25.29 17.06
CA PHE A 386 5.00 -24.67 15.84
C PHE A 386 4.94 -23.16 16.01
N ILE A 387 6.08 -22.50 15.97
CA ILE A 387 6.22 -21.07 16.21
C ILE A 387 6.85 -20.42 14.99
N ALA A 388 6.24 -19.34 14.50
CA ALA A 388 6.77 -18.55 13.42
C ALA A 388 6.61 -17.06 13.71
N ARG A 389 7.64 -16.27 13.40
CA ARG A 389 7.60 -14.81 13.56
C ARG A 389 6.69 -14.21 12.49
N ILE A 390 5.66 -13.46 12.87
CA ILE A 390 4.82 -12.68 11.95
C ILE A 390 5.51 -11.33 11.69
N GLU A 391 5.80 -10.57 12.75
CA GLU A 391 6.42 -9.25 12.70
C GLU A 391 7.54 -9.14 13.74
N LYS A 392 8.24 -8.00 13.84
CA LYS A 392 9.40 -7.86 14.75
C LYS A 392 9.07 -8.36 16.17
N SER A 393 7.93 -8.00 16.70
CA SER A 393 7.51 -8.38 18.05
C SER A 393 6.33 -9.37 18.08
N MET A 394 5.96 -10.01 16.97
CA MET A 394 4.76 -10.87 16.95
C MET A 394 5.05 -12.27 16.44
N PHE A 395 4.46 -13.27 17.09
CA PHE A 395 4.67 -14.68 16.78
C PHE A 395 3.34 -15.42 16.69
N ALA A 396 3.18 -16.19 15.62
CA ALA A 396 2.13 -17.20 15.49
C ALA A 396 2.56 -18.47 16.23
N VAL A 397 1.68 -19.00 17.07
CA VAL A 397 1.89 -20.26 17.80
C VAL A 397 0.76 -21.22 17.46
N LEU A 398 1.11 -22.39 16.95
CA LEU A 398 0.19 -23.48 16.65
C LEU A 398 0.57 -24.71 17.49
N VAL A 399 -0.41 -25.30 18.16
CA VAL A 399 -0.20 -26.36 19.14
C VAL A 399 -1.02 -27.59 18.79
N PHE A 400 -0.40 -28.76 18.96
CA PHE A 400 -1.05 -30.07 18.86
C PHE A 400 -0.87 -30.84 20.17
N LYS A 401 -1.93 -31.48 20.67
CA LYS A 401 -1.89 -32.44 21.79
C LYS A 401 -1.46 -33.84 21.33
N GLN A 402 -0.39 -33.87 20.55
CA GLN A 402 0.28 -35.09 20.10
C GLN A 402 1.66 -34.73 19.57
N LEU A 403 2.60 -35.66 19.67
CA LEU A 403 3.92 -35.52 19.05
C LEU A 403 3.79 -35.57 17.52
N ARG A 404 4.21 -34.50 16.84
CA ARG A 404 4.14 -34.38 15.38
C ARG A 404 5.51 -34.07 14.77
N SER A 405 5.78 -34.65 13.60
CA SER A 405 6.98 -34.35 12.82
C SER A 405 6.95 -32.92 12.29
N GLU A 406 8.11 -32.26 12.35
CA GLU A 406 8.32 -30.86 11.93
C GLU A 406 8.09 -30.64 10.42
N LYS A 407 8.25 -31.69 9.62
CA LYS A 407 8.25 -31.61 8.14
C LYS A 407 6.89 -31.82 7.49
N ARG A 408 5.78 -31.75 8.24
CA ARG A 408 4.44 -31.94 7.65
C ARG A 408 4.11 -30.79 6.70
N PRO A 409 4.01 -31.02 5.37
CA PRO A 409 3.94 -29.94 4.39
C PRO A 409 2.75 -28.99 4.60
N PHE A 410 1.59 -29.52 5.01
CA PHE A 410 0.39 -28.71 5.22
C PHE A 410 0.52 -27.73 6.40
N ILE A 411 1.28 -28.07 7.45
CA ILE A 411 1.52 -27.17 8.59
C ILE A 411 2.43 -26.04 8.14
N VAL A 412 3.52 -26.42 7.47
CA VAL A 412 4.52 -25.47 6.95
C VAL A 412 3.87 -24.50 5.97
N GLN A 413 3.09 -25.03 5.04
CA GLN A 413 2.36 -24.24 4.06
C GLN A 413 1.39 -23.27 4.76
N PHE A 414 0.54 -23.74 5.66
CA PHE A 414 -0.46 -22.88 6.32
C PHE A 414 0.19 -21.74 7.12
N VAL A 415 1.19 -22.05 7.95
CA VAL A 415 1.84 -21.05 8.81
C VAL A 415 2.61 -20.04 7.96
N ASN A 416 3.36 -20.49 6.95
CA ASN A 416 4.08 -19.58 6.06
C ASN A 416 3.11 -18.71 5.24
N GLU A 417 2.05 -19.29 4.69
CA GLU A 417 1.03 -18.52 3.95
C GLU A 417 0.41 -17.43 4.82
N LEU A 418 0.00 -17.77 6.05
CA LEU A 418 -0.58 -16.82 6.99
C LEU A 418 0.41 -15.71 7.35
N CYS A 419 1.65 -16.06 7.71
CA CYS A 419 2.69 -15.08 8.05
C CYS A 419 3.04 -14.18 6.86
N CYS A 420 3.19 -14.72 5.64
CA CYS A 420 3.47 -13.93 4.44
C CYS A 420 2.33 -12.95 4.12
N GLU A 421 1.07 -13.36 4.30
CA GLU A 421 -0.10 -12.50 4.13
C GLU A 421 -0.13 -11.37 5.17
N LEU A 422 0.07 -11.69 6.45
CA LEU A 422 0.08 -10.70 7.54
C LEU A 422 1.25 -9.72 7.44
N ARG A 423 2.36 -10.09 6.79
CA ARG A 423 3.47 -9.20 6.47
C ARG A 423 3.25 -8.34 5.22
N CYS A 424 2.14 -8.50 4.48
CA CYS A 424 1.92 -7.84 3.19
C CYS A 424 2.90 -8.25 2.07
N ALA A 425 3.70 -9.30 2.25
CA ALA A 425 4.76 -9.67 1.29
C ALA A 425 4.19 -9.99 -0.11
N ARG A 426 3.10 -10.76 -0.16
CA ARG A 426 2.40 -11.10 -1.42
C ARG A 426 1.77 -9.87 -2.09
N LEU A 427 1.26 -8.94 -1.31
CA LEU A 427 0.70 -7.70 -1.81
C LEU A 427 1.78 -6.80 -2.44
N PHE A 428 2.97 -6.71 -1.82
CA PHE A 428 4.08 -5.97 -2.41
C PHE A 428 4.64 -6.67 -3.65
N GLN A 429 4.50 -7.99 -3.74
CA GLN A 429 4.81 -8.76 -4.92
C GLN A 429 3.84 -8.46 -6.09
N SER A 430 2.54 -8.28 -5.81
CA SER A 430 1.51 -8.05 -6.85
C SER A 430 1.67 -6.71 -7.59
N LEU A 431 2.48 -5.79 -7.08
CA LEU A 431 2.90 -4.59 -7.80
C LEU A 431 3.59 -4.94 -9.14
N LYS A 432 4.34 -6.04 -9.22
CA LYS A 432 5.02 -6.48 -10.46
C LYS A 432 4.09 -7.15 -11.46
N SER A 433 2.96 -7.70 -11.01
CA SER A 433 1.96 -8.36 -11.87
C SER A 433 0.88 -7.39 -12.39
N GLY A 434 0.95 -6.10 -12.03
CA GLY A 434 -0.06 -5.12 -12.41
C GLY A 434 -1.40 -5.32 -11.69
N GLY A 435 -1.37 -5.76 -10.43
CA GLY A 435 -2.58 -5.88 -9.60
C GLY A 435 -3.49 -7.06 -9.93
N LYS A 436 -2.99 -8.07 -10.67
CA LYS A 436 -3.68 -9.35 -10.88
C LYS A 436 -3.49 -10.32 -9.73
#